data_AF-A0A369ZE70-F1
#
_entry.id   AF-A0A369ZE70-F1
#
_cell.length_a   1.000
_cell.length_b   1.000
_cell.length_c   1.000
_cell.angle_alpha   90.00
_cell.angle_beta   90.00
_cell.angle_gamma   90.00
#
_symmetry.space_group_name_H-M   'P 1'
#
loop_
_entity.id
_entity.type
_entity.pdbx_description
1 polymer ?
#
loop_
_entity_poly.entity_id
_entity_poly.type
_entity_poly.pdbx_seq_one_letter_code
_entity_poly.pdbx_strand_id
1 'polypeptide(L)'
;MKPTTKKLPGWVHIPLFVFMAISLAQTALGFTDLFGATFAWAFSAAITMLMYGFTLFIGTRRLNKLPVIGFLIAYFFFSLFSFAGNFNAIYTSYQKEQLFRDELLKHKQQLNDVVSATNKALNNFNPELTEKRNRVEALTEQLVSQISDPARPGLGKRALELIREIEGVLGERLTEFGTRGISPKELALRYQENIDQITRRKLTNKDYDKVEEIRANTEKKAKEINNLIDNVLSTAADVKQYGFETNLKAVNVINEIGSNTQEFINDTAIFKFEKVPFESQEIGKIAFSFKSAFVDHPLVAVLFTILCLFIDWAVVLSLLVFFGRNEKEPTQVIHSGRSM
;
A
#
# COMPACT_ATOMS: atom_id res chain seq x y z
N MET A 1 -21.24 43.87 -49.75
CA MET A 1 -21.83 42.72 -49.03
C MET A 1 -21.12 42.58 -47.69
N LYS A 2 -21.84 42.59 -46.55
CA LYS A 2 -21.21 42.28 -45.26
C LYS A 2 -20.71 40.83 -45.30
N PRO A 3 -19.47 40.54 -44.90
CA PRO A 3 -18.99 39.16 -44.85
C PRO A 3 -19.87 38.38 -43.86
N THR A 4 -20.57 37.37 -44.36
CA THR A 4 -21.33 36.43 -43.52
C THR A 4 -20.34 35.50 -42.85
N THR A 5 -20.09 35.73 -41.56
CA THR A 5 -19.27 34.84 -40.73
C THR A 5 -19.93 33.46 -40.68
N LYS A 6 -19.21 32.43 -41.13
CA LYS A 6 -19.68 31.05 -41.03
C LYS A 6 -19.70 30.63 -39.56
N LYS A 7 -20.81 30.03 -39.12
CA LYS A 7 -20.98 29.49 -37.77
C LYS A 7 -20.54 28.03 -37.71
N LEU A 8 -20.11 27.58 -36.53
CA LEU A 8 -19.84 26.16 -36.29
C LEU A 8 -21.08 25.31 -36.59
N PRO A 9 -20.92 24.14 -37.24
CA PRO A 9 -21.99 23.16 -37.33
C PRO A 9 -22.41 22.69 -35.94
N GLY A 10 -23.72 22.60 -35.70
CA GLY A 10 -24.29 22.18 -34.41
C GLY A 10 -23.77 20.83 -33.91
N TRP A 11 -23.47 19.90 -34.83
CA TRP A 11 -23.00 18.56 -34.50
C TRP A 11 -21.62 18.53 -33.81
N VAL A 12 -20.79 19.57 -33.96
CA VAL A 12 -19.47 19.65 -33.30
C VAL A 12 -19.61 19.83 -31.78
N HIS A 13 -20.70 20.44 -31.33
CA HIS A 13 -20.92 20.68 -29.90
C HIS A 13 -21.18 19.40 -29.12
N ILE A 14 -21.70 18.36 -29.76
CA ILE A 14 -22.00 17.07 -29.12
C ILE A 14 -20.71 16.39 -28.62
N PRO A 15 -19.73 16.05 -29.48
CA PRO A 15 -18.47 15.47 -29.01
C PRO A 15 -17.69 16.44 -28.12
N LEU A 16 -17.75 17.75 -28.39
CA LEU A 16 -17.10 18.75 -27.53
C LEU A 16 -17.63 18.70 -26.10
N PHE A 17 -18.94 18.66 -25.93
CA PHE A 17 -19.55 18.57 -24.60
C PHE A 17 -19.16 17.28 -23.89
N VAL A 18 -19.20 16.14 -24.60
CA VAL A 18 -18.84 14.83 -24.02
C VAL A 18 -17.39 14.81 -23.55
N PHE A 19 -16.43 15.18 -24.40
CA PHE A 19 -15.01 15.19 -24.05
C PHE A 19 -14.70 16.20 -22.94
N MET A 20 -15.32 17.39 -22.99
CA MET A 20 -15.14 18.41 -21.95
C MET A 20 -15.76 18.00 -20.61
N ALA A 21 -16.87 17.26 -20.59
CA ALA A 21 -17.45 16.74 -19.36
C ALA A 21 -16.57 15.66 -18.72
N ILE A 22 -15.98 14.76 -19.53
CA ILE A 22 -15.01 13.77 -19.07
C ILE A 22 -13.77 14.47 -18.50
N SER A 23 -13.21 15.41 -19.27
CA SER A 23 -12.04 16.21 -18.89
C SER A 23 -12.30 17.00 -17.59
N LEU A 24 -13.48 17.60 -17.44
CA LEU A 24 -13.89 18.30 -16.22
C LEU A 24 -13.90 17.37 -14.99
N ALA A 25 -14.55 16.22 -15.10
CA ALA A 25 -14.63 15.27 -13.99
C ALA A 25 -13.24 14.73 -13.62
N GLN A 26 -12.45 14.30 -14.62
CA GLN A 26 -11.13 13.71 -14.40
C GLN A 26 -10.13 14.75 -13.88
N THR A 27 -10.13 15.97 -14.42
CA THR A 27 -9.27 17.05 -13.92
C THR A 27 -9.61 17.38 -12.47
N ALA A 28 -10.90 17.47 -12.10
CA ALA A 28 -11.30 17.72 -10.71
C ALA A 28 -10.80 16.61 -9.77
N LEU A 29 -11.00 15.35 -10.14
CA LEU A 29 -10.51 14.21 -9.37
C LEU A 29 -8.98 14.23 -9.24
N GLY A 30 -8.27 14.54 -10.32
CA GLY A 30 -6.81 14.58 -10.34
C GLY A 30 -6.19 15.71 -9.52
N PHE A 31 -6.94 16.75 -9.17
CA PHE A 31 -6.46 17.83 -8.29
C PHE A 31 -7.03 17.78 -6.87
N THR A 32 -7.87 16.80 -6.56
CA THR A 32 -8.60 16.75 -5.27
C THR A 32 -7.64 16.65 -4.09
N ASP A 33 -6.59 15.83 -4.17
CA ASP A 33 -5.62 15.70 -3.08
C ASP A 33 -4.66 16.89 -2.96
N LEU A 34 -4.55 17.73 -4.00
CA LEU A 34 -3.68 18.91 -4.00
C LEU A 34 -4.38 20.16 -3.43
N PHE A 35 -5.64 20.39 -3.84
CA PHE A 35 -6.37 21.62 -3.52
C PHE A 35 -7.57 21.40 -2.57
N GLY A 36 -7.93 20.15 -2.29
CA GLY A 36 -9.22 19.81 -1.69
C GLY A 36 -10.36 19.81 -2.72
N ALA A 37 -11.42 19.04 -2.43
CA ALA A 37 -12.50 18.78 -3.40
C ALA A 37 -13.13 20.07 -3.97
N THR A 38 -13.52 21.02 -3.11
CA THR A 38 -14.22 22.24 -3.54
C THR A 38 -13.39 23.08 -4.51
N PHE A 39 -12.11 23.33 -4.19
CA PHE A 39 -11.23 24.11 -5.05
C PHE A 39 -10.86 23.35 -6.33
N ALA A 40 -10.65 22.04 -6.25
CA ALA A 40 -10.34 21.23 -7.43
C ALA A 40 -11.48 21.25 -8.47
N TRP A 41 -12.74 21.14 -8.04
CA TRP A 41 -13.90 21.25 -8.94
C TRP A 41 -14.03 22.65 -9.55
N ALA A 42 -13.83 23.72 -8.76
CA ALA A 42 -13.87 25.09 -9.26
C ALA A 42 -12.75 25.36 -10.28
N PHE A 43 -11.53 24.91 -9.98
CA PHE A 43 -10.38 25.01 -10.88
C PHE A 43 -10.63 24.25 -12.19
N SER A 44 -11.10 23.00 -12.09
CA SER A 44 -11.44 22.18 -13.25
C SER A 44 -12.50 22.87 -14.13
N ALA A 45 -13.57 23.38 -13.52
CA ALA A 45 -14.61 24.12 -14.24
C ALA A 45 -14.05 25.34 -14.99
N ALA A 46 -13.15 26.10 -14.37
CA ALA A 46 -12.50 27.24 -15.02
C ALA A 46 -11.66 26.81 -16.24
N ILE A 47 -10.84 25.77 -16.10
CA ILE A 47 -10.01 25.23 -17.19
C ILE A 47 -10.89 24.71 -18.34
N THR A 48 -11.91 23.91 -18.03
CA THR A 48 -12.84 23.38 -19.04
C THR A 48 -13.59 24.49 -19.77
N MET A 49 -14.06 25.54 -19.06
CA MET A 49 -14.71 26.68 -19.70
C MET A 49 -13.77 27.41 -20.67
N LEU A 50 -12.51 27.60 -20.28
CA LEU A 50 -11.49 28.21 -21.15
C LEU A 50 -11.23 27.33 -22.37
N MET A 51 -11.01 26.02 -22.19
CA MET A 51 -10.79 25.08 -23.29
C MET A 51 -11.99 25.00 -24.25
N TYR A 52 -13.21 24.97 -23.72
CA TYR A 52 -14.43 25.02 -24.52
C TYR A 52 -14.49 26.31 -25.35
N GLY A 53 -14.27 27.47 -24.72
CA GLY A 53 -14.25 28.77 -25.39
C GLY A 53 -13.20 28.86 -26.49
N PHE A 54 -11.96 28.44 -26.22
CA PHE A 54 -10.88 28.41 -27.22
C PHE A 54 -11.20 27.45 -28.37
N THR A 55 -11.83 26.31 -28.11
CA THR A 55 -12.25 25.39 -29.17
C THR A 55 -13.25 26.05 -30.12
N LEU A 56 -14.21 26.82 -29.59
CA LEU A 56 -15.16 27.58 -30.41
C LEU A 56 -14.48 28.68 -31.22
N PHE A 57 -13.52 29.40 -30.63
CA PHE A 57 -12.75 30.43 -31.35
C PHE A 57 -11.91 29.82 -32.47
N ILE A 58 -11.22 28.71 -32.19
CA ILE A 58 -10.44 27.96 -33.18
C ILE A 58 -11.35 27.53 -34.33
N GLY A 59 -12.46 26.86 -34.05
CA GLY A 59 -13.34 26.38 -35.12
C GLY A 59 -13.99 27.51 -35.93
N THR A 60 -14.37 28.62 -35.29
CA THR A 60 -14.93 29.78 -35.99
C THR A 60 -13.89 30.45 -36.89
N ARG A 61 -12.67 30.66 -36.38
CA ARG A 61 -11.55 31.20 -37.18
C ARG A 61 -11.21 30.26 -38.33
N ARG A 62 -11.26 28.94 -38.09
CA ARG A 62 -10.98 27.92 -39.10
C ARG A 62 -11.98 27.95 -40.25
N LEU A 63 -13.27 28.02 -39.93
CA LEU A 63 -14.34 28.14 -40.93
C LEU A 63 -14.24 29.42 -41.78
N ASN A 64 -13.69 30.49 -41.19
CA ASN A 64 -13.49 31.77 -41.86
C ASN A 64 -12.08 31.93 -42.47
N LYS A 65 -11.26 30.87 -42.49
CA LYS A 65 -9.89 30.85 -43.05
C LYS A 65 -8.96 31.90 -42.43
N LEU A 66 -9.12 32.15 -41.13
CA LEU A 66 -8.30 33.07 -40.34
C LEU A 66 -7.23 32.30 -39.56
N PRO A 67 -6.11 32.95 -39.19
CA PRO A 67 -5.05 32.31 -38.42
C PRO A 67 -5.55 31.88 -37.04
N VAL A 68 -5.16 30.65 -36.65
CA VAL A 68 -5.56 29.99 -35.39
C VAL A 68 -4.40 29.79 -34.41
N ILE A 69 -3.16 30.04 -34.81
CA ILE A 69 -1.94 29.68 -34.05
C ILE A 69 -1.95 30.22 -32.61
N GLY A 70 -2.33 31.49 -32.41
CA GLY A 70 -2.36 32.10 -31.08
C GLY A 70 -3.38 31.44 -30.14
N PHE A 71 -4.52 31.00 -30.68
CA PHE A 71 -5.51 30.26 -29.91
C PHE A 71 -5.10 28.82 -29.65
N LEU A 72 -4.36 28.19 -30.56
CA LEU A 72 -3.80 26.85 -30.34
C LEU A 72 -2.75 26.86 -29.24
N ILE A 73 -1.90 27.89 -29.19
CA ILE A 73 -0.92 28.05 -28.10
C ILE A 73 -1.62 28.24 -26.77
N ALA A 74 -2.61 29.15 -26.70
CA ALA A 74 -3.40 29.36 -25.49
C ALA A 74 -4.11 28.07 -25.05
N TYR A 75 -4.76 27.38 -25.99
CA TYR A 75 -5.40 26.09 -25.75
C TYR A 75 -4.41 25.06 -25.18
N PHE A 76 -3.21 24.99 -25.76
CA PHE A 76 -2.18 24.08 -25.29
C PHE A 76 -1.82 24.32 -23.83
N PHE A 77 -1.60 25.57 -23.40
CA PHE A 77 -1.31 25.88 -22.00
C PHE A 77 -2.43 25.43 -21.05
N PHE A 78 -3.71 25.67 -21.38
CA PHE A 78 -4.82 25.20 -20.54
C PHE A 78 -4.94 23.67 -20.57
N SER A 79 -4.71 23.05 -21.73
CA SER A 79 -4.71 21.59 -21.86
C SER A 79 -3.61 20.92 -21.06
N LEU A 80 -2.49 21.59 -20.73
CA LEU A 80 -1.47 21.00 -19.86
C LEU A 80 -1.98 20.78 -18.43
N PHE A 81 -2.77 21.70 -17.90
CA PHE A 81 -3.40 21.54 -16.58
C PHE A 81 -4.44 20.43 -16.60
N SER A 82 -5.28 20.41 -17.63
CA SER A 82 -6.27 19.34 -17.78
C SER A 82 -5.60 17.97 -17.97
N PHE A 83 -4.57 17.89 -18.81
CA PHE A 83 -3.75 16.71 -19.02
C PHE A 83 -3.17 16.19 -17.71
N ALA A 84 -2.55 17.06 -16.89
CA ALA A 84 -1.98 16.65 -15.62
C ALA A 84 -3.04 16.08 -14.66
N GLY A 85 -4.21 16.70 -14.59
CA GLY A 85 -5.34 16.22 -13.78
C GLY A 85 -5.91 14.91 -14.31
N ASN A 86 -6.19 14.83 -15.61
CA ASN A 86 -6.71 13.62 -16.28
C ASN A 86 -5.75 12.45 -16.10
N PHE A 87 -4.45 12.67 -16.33
CA PHE A 87 -3.43 11.67 -16.15
C PHE A 87 -3.37 11.20 -14.71
N ASN A 88 -3.33 12.12 -13.74
CA ASN A 88 -3.30 11.77 -12.33
C ASN A 88 -4.52 10.96 -11.90
N ALA A 89 -5.73 11.35 -12.31
CA ALA A 89 -6.96 10.64 -11.96
C ALA A 89 -7.01 9.23 -12.56
N ILE A 90 -6.72 9.10 -13.86
CA ILE A 90 -6.76 7.80 -14.55
C ILE A 90 -5.67 6.89 -14.02
N TYR A 91 -4.44 7.39 -13.91
CA TYR A 91 -3.30 6.61 -13.43
C TYR A 91 -3.51 6.17 -11.97
N THR A 92 -3.92 7.09 -11.09
CA THR A 92 -4.22 6.76 -9.69
C THR A 92 -5.33 5.73 -9.59
N SER A 93 -6.43 5.89 -10.35
CA SER A 93 -7.54 4.92 -10.34
C SER A 93 -7.11 3.52 -10.81
N TYR A 94 -6.25 3.47 -11.83
CA TYR A 94 -5.69 2.21 -12.34
C TYR A 94 -4.72 1.56 -11.35
N GLN A 95 -3.77 2.34 -10.80
CA GLN A 95 -2.71 1.85 -9.92
C GLN A 95 -3.15 1.63 -8.48
N LYS A 96 -4.24 2.24 -8.01
CA LYS A 96 -4.64 2.19 -6.60
C LYS A 96 -4.69 0.75 -6.06
N GLU A 97 -5.18 -0.18 -6.87
CA GLU A 97 -5.18 -1.59 -6.50
C GLU A 97 -3.78 -2.18 -6.43
N GLN A 98 -3.02 -2.07 -7.52
CA GLN A 98 -1.72 -2.70 -7.64
C GLN A 98 -0.74 -2.13 -6.60
N LEU A 99 -0.76 -0.82 -6.41
CA LEU A 99 0.05 -0.14 -5.42
C LEU A 99 -0.29 -0.54 -3.98
N PHE A 100 -1.58 -0.59 -3.63
CA PHE A 100 -1.98 -1.09 -2.31
C PHE A 100 -1.60 -2.56 -2.13
N ARG A 101 -1.75 -3.39 -3.17
CA ARG A 101 -1.35 -4.80 -3.13
C ARG A 101 0.15 -4.95 -2.92
N ASP A 102 0.97 -4.22 -3.66
CA ASP A 102 2.43 -4.27 -3.57
C ASP A 102 2.91 -3.78 -2.20
N GLU A 103 2.31 -2.70 -1.69
CA GLU A 103 2.62 -2.18 -0.35
C GLU A 103 2.17 -3.14 0.77
N LEU A 104 1.01 -3.79 0.63
CA LEU A 104 0.55 -4.83 1.59
C LEU A 104 1.50 -6.03 1.61
N LEU A 105 1.97 -6.48 0.44
CA LEU A 105 2.95 -7.56 0.34
C LEU A 105 4.29 -7.17 0.95
N LYS A 106 4.74 -5.94 0.72
CA LYS A 106 5.96 -5.39 1.33
C LYS A 106 5.83 -5.33 2.86
N HIS A 107 4.73 -4.80 3.38
CA HIS A 107 4.47 -4.75 4.83
C HIS A 107 4.34 -6.14 5.44
N LYS A 108 3.76 -7.10 4.72
CA LYS A 108 3.71 -8.50 5.15
C LYS A 108 5.11 -9.07 5.34
N GLN A 109 6.02 -8.84 4.39
CA GLN A 109 7.41 -9.26 4.52
C GLN A 109 8.11 -8.55 5.69
N GLN A 110 7.97 -7.23 5.79
CA GLN A 110 8.57 -6.45 6.88
C GLN A 110 8.05 -6.86 8.26
N LEU A 111 6.77 -7.21 8.38
CA LEU A 111 6.19 -7.75 9.61
C LEU A 111 6.87 -9.06 10.00
N ASN A 112 7.03 -9.99 9.05
CA ASN A 112 7.71 -11.26 9.32
C ASN A 112 9.18 -11.05 9.71
N ASP A 113 9.86 -10.12 9.04
CA ASP A 113 11.26 -9.78 9.34
C ASP A 113 11.40 -9.19 10.75
N VAL A 114 10.53 -8.25 11.13
CA VAL A 114 10.52 -7.65 12.47
C VAL A 114 10.17 -8.67 13.54
N VAL A 115 9.16 -9.52 13.33
CA VAL A 115 8.82 -10.61 14.26
C VAL A 115 10.00 -11.57 14.45
N SER A 116 10.66 -11.95 13.37
CA SER A 116 11.85 -12.82 13.41
C SER A 116 13.02 -12.16 14.16
N ALA A 117 13.29 -10.88 13.88
CA ALA A 117 14.31 -10.10 14.55
C ALA A 117 14.00 -9.91 16.05
N THR A 118 12.75 -9.64 16.40
CA THR A 118 12.27 -9.56 17.78
C THR A 118 12.48 -10.88 18.50
N ASN A 119 12.04 -12.00 17.93
CA ASN A 119 12.23 -13.32 18.53
C ASN A 119 13.71 -13.65 18.75
N LYS A 120 14.57 -13.32 17.77
CA LYS A 120 16.01 -13.49 17.90
C LYS A 120 16.60 -12.64 19.03
N ALA A 121 16.19 -11.38 19.14
CA ALA A 121 16.66 -10.47 20.20
C ALA A 121 16.21 -10.94 21.59
N LEU A 122 14.95 -11.35 21.73
CA LEU A 122 14.40 -11.91 22.96
C LEU A 122 15.11 -13.20 23.38
N ASN A 123 15.46 -14.08 22.44
CA ASN A 123 16.21 -15.31 22.74
C ASN A 123 17.66 -15.03 23.17
N ASN A 124 18.27 -13.98 22.61
CA ASN A 124 19.64 -13.57 22.96
C ASN A 124 19.72 -12.71 24.22
N PHE A 125 18.58 -12.27 24.77
CA PHE A 125 18.55 -11.47 26.00
C PHE A 125 19.03 -12.27 27.22
N ASN A 126 18.75 -13.58 27.27
CA ASN A 126 19.33 -14.49 28.27
C ASN A 126 19.55 -15.90 27.69
N PRO A 127 20.64 -16.11 26.94
CA PRO A 127 20.84 -17.32 26.13
C PRO A 127 20.94 -18.60 26.98
N GLU A 128 21.54 -18.53 28.16
CA GLU A 128 21.70 -19.71 29.05
C GLU A 128 20.34 -20.16 29.60
N LEU A 129 19.49 -19.21 29.98
CA LEU A 129 18.17 -19.49 30.51
C LEU A 129 17.21 -20.00 29.41
N THR A 130 17.31 -19.42 28.20
CA THR A 130 16.58 -19.88 27.02
C THR A 130 16.99 -21.29 26.60
N GLU A 131 18.28 -21.61 26.56
CA GLU A 131 18.78 -22.94 26.21
C GLU A 131 18.29 -24.01 27.19
N LYS A 132 18.40 -23.73 28.51
CA LYS A 132 17.91 -24.64 29.56
C LYS A 132 16.42 -24.91 29.40
N ARG A 133 15.61 -23.89 29.13
CA ARG A 133 14.16 -24.07 28.97
C ARG A 133 13.78 -24.80 27.69
N ASN A 134 14.35 -24.43 26.54
CA ASN A 134 14.10 -25.14 25.28
C ASN A 134 14.42 -26.64 25.41
N ARG A 135 15.48 -26.95 26.17
CA ARG A 135 15.83 -28.33 26.50
C ARG A 135 14.79 -28.99 27.39
N VAL A 136 14.29 -28.31 28.43
CA VAL A 136 13.20 -28.85 29.27
C VAL A 136 11.93 -29.07 28.45
N GLU A 137 11.54 -28.13 27.60
CA GLU A 137 10.34 -28.21 26.76
C GLU A 137 10.42 -29.38 25.77
N ALA A 138 11.53 -29.50 25.04
CA ALA A 138 11.76 -30.62 24.12
C ALA A 138 11.76 -31.99 24.83
N LEU A 139 12.37 -32.07 26.02
CA LEU A 139 12.34 -33.29 26.84
C LEU A 139 10.93 -33.59 27.37
N THR A 140 10.15 -32.55 27.67
CA THR A 140 8.76 -32.67 28.17
C THR A 140 7.84 -33.16 27.07
N GLU A 141 7.94 -32.63 25.86
CA GLU A 141 7.20 -33.12 24.69
C GLU A 141 7.52 -34.59 24.40
N GLN A 142 8.81 -34.96 24.46
CA GLN A 142 9.23 -36.36 24.35
C GLN A 142 8.65 -37.22 25.46
N LEU A 143 8.64 -36.74 26.70
CA LEU A 143 8.06 -37.47 27.85
C LEU A 143 6.56 -37.68 27.66
N VAL A 144 5.81 -36.64 27.29
CA VAL A 144 4.38 -36.71 27.02
C VAL A 144 4.09 -37.69 25.90
N SER A 145 4.86 -37.63 24.80
CA SER A 145 4.74 -38.56 23.68
C SER A 145 5.01 -40.02 24.10
N GLN A 146 6.02 -40.27 24.92
CA GLN A 146 6.35 -41.62 25.40
C GLN A 146 5.30 -42.17 26.36
N ILE A 147 4.77 -41.35 27.28
CA ILE A 147 3.75 -41.79 28.24
C ILE A 147 2.42 -42.08 27.52
N SER A 148 2.09 -41.28 26.50
CA SER A 148 0.83 -41.36 25.76
C SER A 148 0.86 -42.32 24.56
N ASP A 149 1.99 -42.97 24.27
CA ASP A 149 2.14 -43.93 23.17
C ASP A 149 1.12 -45.10 23.33
N PRO A 150 0.19 -45.28 22.37
CA PRO A 150 -0.80 -46.36 22.42
C PRO A 150 -0.19 -47.77 22.45
N ALA A 151 1.01 -47.95 21.88
CA ALA A 151 1.69 -49.24 21.83
C ALA A 151 2.44 -49.58 23.12
N ARG A 152 2.81 -48.57 23.93
CA ARG A 152 3.57 -48.71 25.18
C ARG A 152 3.12 -47.69 26.23
N PRO A 153 1.87 -47.76 26.71
CA PRO A 153 1.31 -46.74 27.59
C PRO A 153 1.97 -46.73 28.98
N GLY A 154 2.21 -45.54 29.52
CA GLY A 154 2.68 -45.34 30.89
C GLY A 154 4.19 -45.10 31.04
N LEU A 155 4.72 -45.33 32.25
CA LEU A 155 6.10 -45.01 32.61
C LEU A 155 7.06 -46.16 32.28
N GLY A 156 7.40 -46.30 31.00
CA GLY A 156 8.46 -47.20 30.54
C GLY A 156 9.87 -46.70 30.88
N LYS A 157 10.88 -47.54 30.62
CA LYS A 157 12.30 -47.21 30.87
C LYS A 157 12.74 -45.87 30.26
N ARG A 158 12.29 -45.58 29.03
CA ARG A 158 12.61 -44.32 28.33
C ARG A 158 11.95 -43.10 28.99
N ALA A 159 10.71 -43.22 29.45
CA ALA A 159 10.04 -42.15 30.19
C ALA A 159 10.75 -41.83 31.51
N LEU A 160 11.25 -42.85 32.22
CA LEU A 160 12.05 -42.67 33.44
C LEU A 160 13.42 -42.01 33.17
N GLU A 161 14.05 -42.32 32.03
CA GLU A 161 15.28 -41.65 31.59
C GLU A 161 15.01 -40.16 31.29
N LEU A 162 13.93 -39.86 30.54
CA LEU A 162 13.53 -38.49 30.24
C LEU A 162 13.22 -37.68 31.51
N ILE A 163 12.55 -38.28 32.49
CA ILE A 163 12.33 -37.66 33.81
C ILE A 163 13.67 -37.27 34.45
N ARG A 164 14.65 -38.18 34.51
CA ARG A 164 15.97 -37.88 35.08
C ARG A 164 16.73 -36.80 34.31
N GLU A 165 16.61 -36.79 32.99
CA GLU A 165 17.21 -35.74 32.15
C GLU A 165 16.58 -34.37 32.44
N ILE A 166 15.26 -34.31 32.60
CA ILE A 166 14.51 -33.10 32.98
C ILE A 166 14.93 -32.63 34.39
N GLU A 167 14.98 -33.54 35.37
CA GLU A 167 15.44 -33.24 36.74
C GLU A 167 16.87 -32.70 36.77
N GLY A 168 17.75 -33.23 35.91
CA GLY A 168 19.14 -32.78 35.76
C GLY A 168 19.25 -31.36 35.21
N VAL A 169 18.36 -30.97 34.29
CA VAL A 169 18.32 -29.59 33.74
C VAL A 169 17.68 -28.62 34.73
N LEU A 170 16.65 -29.03 35.47
CA LEU A 170 15.93 -28.20 36.45
C LEU A 170 16.65 -28.10 37.81
N GLY A 171 17.52 -29.05 38.13
CA GLY A 171 18.18 -29.15 39.43
C GLY A 171 17.20 -29.48 40.58
N GLU A 172 16.05 -30.06 40.27
CA GLU A 172 15.00 -30.43 41.21
C GLU A 172 14.28 -31.69 40.76
N ARG A 173 13.87 -32.53 41.72
CA ARG A 173 13.13 -33.77 41.44
C ARG A 173 11.68 -33.49 41.07
N LEU A 174 11.17 -34.25 40.09
CA LEU A 174 9.76 -34.20 39.73
C LEU A 174 8.91 -34.94 40.77
N THR A 175 7.63 -34.59 40.83
CA THR A 175 6.66 -35.29 41.68
C THR A 175 6.47 -36.72 41.16
N GLU A 176 6.65 -37.71 42.03
CA GLU A 176 6.36 -39.11 41.70
C GLU A 176 4.84 -39.35 41.68
N PHE A 177 4.26 -39.41 40.48
CA PHE A 177 2.84 -39.71 40.32
C PHE A 177 2.61 -41.23 40.30
N GLY A 178 1.70 -41.70 41.17
CA GLY A 178 1.26 -43.09 41.15
C GLY A 178 0.53 -43.44 39.85
N THR A 179 0.70 -44.67 39.36
CA THR A 179 0.09 -45.15 38.09
C THR A 179 -1.25 -45.85 38.28
N ARG A 180 -1.70 -46.04 39.53
CA ARG A 180 -2.89 -46.85 39.86
C ARG A 180 -4.18 -46.04 39.64
N GLY A 181 -4.98 -46.46 38.66
CA GLY A 181 -6.30 -45.88 38.38
C GLY A 181 -6.30 -44.58 37.56
N ILE A 182 -5.16 -44.18 37.00
CA ILE A 182 -5.00 -42.96 36.20
C ILE A 182 -4.73 -43.35 34.75
N SER A 183 -5.38 -42.67 33.80
CA SER A 183 -5.13 -42.93 32.38
C SER A 183 -3.73 -42.44 31.96
N PRO A 184 -3.03 -43.09 31.01
CA PRO A 184 -1.71 -42.64 30.54
C PRO A 184 -1.71 -41.18 30.07
N LYS A 185 -2.80 -40.73 29.43
CA LYS A 185 -2.96 -39.34 28.99
C LYS A 185 -3.06 -38.36 30.15
N GLU A 186 -3.78 -38.72 31.20
CA GLU A 186 -3.87 -37.91 32.43
C GLU A 186 -2.55 -37.91 33.21
N LEU A 187 -1.82 -39.03 33.21
CA LEU A 187 -0.49 -39.12 33.78
C LEU A 187 0.50 -38.20 33.06
N ALA A 188 0.48 -38.19 31.72
CA ALA A 188 1.30 -37.30 30.90
C ALA A 188 1.00 -35.83 31.20
N LEU A 189 -0.28 -35.47 31.33
CA LEU A 189 -0.71 -34.11 31.67
C LEU A 189 -0.20 -33.68 33.05
N ARG A 190 -0.28 -34.55 34.07
CA ARG A 190 0.23 -34.25 35.42
C ARG A 190 1.73 -34.03 35.45
N TYR A 191 2.49 -34.82 34.69
CA TYR A 191 3.93 -34.59 34.53
C TYR A 191 4.21 -33.27 33.81
N GLN A 192 3.49 -32.97 32.72
CA GLN A 192 3.61 -31.71 32.00
C GLN A 192 3.35 -30.50 32.93
N GLU A 193 2.25 -30.53 33.69
CA GLU A 193 1.90 -29.46 34.64
C GLU A 193 2.94 -29.31 35.76
N ASN A 194 3.47 -30.41 36.29
CA ASN A 194 4.50 -30.37 37.33
C ASN A 194 5.83 -29.81 36.80
N ILE A 195 6.24 -30.23 35.60
CA ILE A 195 7.43 -29.69 34.93
C ILE A 195 7.24 -28.20 34.64
N ASP A 196 6.08 -27.79 34.15
CA ASP A 196 5.76 -26.38 33.90
C ASP A 196 5.84 -25.54 35.17
N GLN A 197 5.32 -26.04 36.30
CA GLN A 197 5.40 -25.35 37.59
C GLN A 197 6.83 -25.20 38.09
N ILE A 198 7.65 -26.26 38.02
CA ILE A 198 9.05 -26.22 38.48
C ILE A 198 9.87 -25.31 37.56
N THR A 199 9.67 -25.42 36.25
CA THR A 199 10.26 -24.54 35.22
C THR A 199 9.92 -23.08 35.53
N ARG A 200 8.65 -22.76 35.78
CA ARG A 200 8.20 -21.39 36.13
C ARG A 200 8.80 -20.88 37.45
N ARG A 201 9.16 -21.74 38.38
CA ARG A 201 9.80 -21.31 39.64
C ARG A 201 11.31 -21.15 39.51
N LYS A 202 11.97 -22.01 38.72
CA LYS A 202 13.43 -22.13 38.66
C LYS A 202 14.06 -21.35 37.51
N LEU A 203 13.34 -21.22 36.40
CA LEU A 203 13.82 -20.65 35.14
C LEU A 203 13.06 -19.37 34.76
N THR A 204 12.56 -18.63 35.75
CA THR A 204 11.83 -17.37 35.53
C THR A 204 12.36 -16.26 36.44
N ASN A 205 12.74 -15.16 35.82
CA ASN A 205 12.96 -13.84 36.42
C ASN A 205 11.78 -12.94 35.96
N LYS A 206 11.45 -11.86 36.68
CA LYS A 206 10.56 -10.78 36.21
C LYS A 206 10.84 -10.37 34.75
N ASP A 207 12.10 -10.35 34.34
CA ASP A 207 12.48 -10.01 32.96
C ASP A 207 12.05 -11.08 31.95
N TYR A 208 11.97 -12.35 32.37
CA TYR A 208 11.55 -13.46 31.50
C TYR A 208 10.04 -13.49 31.28
N ASP A 209 9.22 -13.31 32.32
CA ASP A 209 7.77 -13.22 32.14
C ASP A 209 7.42 -12.08 31.16
N LYS A 210 8.18 -10.98 31.24
CA LYS A 210 8.08 -9.86 30.31
C LYS A 210 8.53 -10.24 28.89
N VAL A 211 9.57 -11.06 28.72
CA VAL A 211 9.96 -11.62 27.41
C VAL A 211 8.82 -12.43 26.78
N GLU A 212 8.20 -13.33 27.54
CA GLU A 212 7.08 -14.15 27.02
C GLU A 212 5.84 -13.31 26.73
N GLU A 213 5.53 -12.32 27.55
CA GLU A 213 4.45 -11.38 27.30
C GLU A 213 4.67 -10.63 25.97
N ILE A 214 5.88 -10.11 25.76
CA ILE A 214 6.24 -9.42 24.50
C ILE A 214 6.15 -10.40 23.31
N ARG A 215 6.64 -11.63 23.46
CA ARG A 215 6.58 -12.65 22.39
C ARG A 215 5.13 -12.99 22.04
N ALA A 216 4.31 -13.36 23.03
CA ALA A 216 2.92 -13.72 22.83
C ALA A 216 2.10 -12.58 22.22
N ASN A 217 2.34 -11.34 22.67
CA ASN A 217 1.69 -10.16 22.10
C ASN A 217 2.13 -9.91 20.65
N THR A 218 3.43 -10.07 20.36
CA THR A 218 4.00 -9.95 19.01
C THR A 218 3.40 -10.97 18.06
N GLU A 219 3.35 -12.25 18.45
CA GLU A 219 2.78 -13.33 17.64
C GLU A 219 1.28 -13.13 17.39
N LYS A 220 0.52 -12.74 18.43
CA LYS A 220 -0.91 -12.45 18.29
C LYS A 220 -1.15 -11.32 17.28
N LYS A 221 -0.46 -10.19 17.44
CA LYS A 221 -0.59 -9.03 16.54
C LYS A 221 -0.14 -9.37 15.12
N ALA A 222 0.96 -10.10 14.98
CA ALA A 222 1.45 -10.52 13.67
C ALA A 222 0.44 -11.43 12.96
N LYS A 223 -0.16 -12.39 13.68
CA LYS A 223 -1.19 -13.27 13.13
C LYS A 223 -2.47 -12.52 12.74
N GLU A 224 -2.94 -11.61 13.59
CA GLU A 224 -4.10 -10.78 13.30
C GLU A 224 -3.89 -9.92 12.04
N ILE A 225 -2.74 -9.27 11.92
CA ILE A 225 -2.41 -8.44 10.75
C ILE A 225 -2.16 -9.29 9.50
N ASN A 226 -1.46 -10.42 9.60
CA ASN A 226 -1.26 -11.31 8.45
C ASN A 226 -2.59 -11.82 7.89
N ASN A 227 -3.51 -12.24 8.75
CA ASN A 227 -4.85 -12.66 8.35
C ASN A 227 -5.63 -11.49 7.71
N LEU A 228 -5.53 -10.29 8.26
CA LEU A 228 -6.17 -9.11 7.68
C LEU A 228 -5.62 -8.79 6.29
N ILE A 229 -4.29 -8.81 6.11
CA ILE A 229 -3.62 -8.61 4.82
C ILE A 229 -4.09 -9.67 3.82
N ASP A 230 -4.09 -10.95 4.20
CA ASP A 230 -4.48 -12.04 3.30
C ASP A 230 -5.95 -11.96 2.88
N ASN A 231 -6.84 -11.58 3.80
CA ASN A 231 -8.24 -11.33 3.49
C ASN A 231 -8.41 -10.18 2.49
N VAL A 232 -7.68 -9.08 2.65
CA VAL A 232 -7.75 -7.92 1.74
C VAL A 232 -7.14 -8.25 0.38
N LEU A 233 -6.06 -9.02 0.34
CA LEU A 233 -5.41 -9.43 -0.91
C LEU A 233 -6.22 -10.44 -1.74
N SER A 234 -7.29 -11.01 -1.17
CA SER A 234 -8.13 -12.04 -1.79
C SER A 234 -8.85 -11.55 -3.05
N THR A 235 -9.30 -10.30 -3.09
CA THR A 235 -9.99 -9.73 -4.26
C THR A 235 -9.50 -8.33 -4.61
N ALA A 236 -9.58 -7.99 -5.91
CA ALA A 236 -9.28 -6.66 -6.41
C ALA A 236 -10.13 -5.55 -5.77
N ALA A 237 -11.40 -5.86 -5.48
CA ALA A 237 -12.33 -4.92 -4.86
C ALA A 237 -11.93 -4.60 -3.41
N ASP A 238 -11.58 -5.63 -2.64
CA ASP A 238 -11.18 -5.48 -1.25
C ASP A 238 -9.87 -4.70 -1.13
N VAL A 239 -8.90 -4.95 -2.01
CA VAL A 239 -7.66 -4.16 -2.06
C VAL A 239 -7.97 -2.67 -2.31
N LYS A 240 -8.84 -2.34 -3.27
CA LYS A 240 -9.19 -0.94 -3.57
C LYS A 240 -9.89 -0.24 -2.41
N GLN A 241 -10.75 -0.96 -1.70
CA GLN A 241 -11.59 -0.40 -0.63
C GLN A 241 -10.87 -0.34 0.71
N TYR A 242 -10.18 -1.41 1.10
CA TYR A 242 -9.59 -1.59 2.43
C TYR A 242 -8.06 -1.57 2.46
N GLY A 243 -7.41 -1.52 1.29
CA GLY A 243 -5.94 -1.55 1.18
C GLY A 243 -5.24 -0.43 1.95
N PHE A 244 -5.75 0.81 1.85
CA PHE A 244 -5.20 1.96 2.58
C PHE A 244 -5.22 1.77 4.11
N GLU A 245 -6.40 1.44 4.67
CA GLU A 245 -6.57 1.26 6.11
C GLU A 245 -5.73 0.09 6.62
N THR A 246 -5.65 -0.98 5.83
CA THR A 246 -4.89 -2.17 6.17
C THR A 246 -3.38 -1.92 6.14
N ASN A 247 -2.87 -1.19 5.14
CA ASN A 247 -1.48 -0.75 5.13
C ASN A 247 -1.16 0.11 6.35
N LEU A 248 -2.06 1.03 6.73
CA LEU A 248 -1.83 1.92 7.88
C LEU A 248 -1.77 1.12 9.19
N LYS A 249 -2.70 0.18 9.37
CA LYS A 249 -2.70 -0.76 10.50
C LYS A 249 -1.44 -1.62 10.53
N ALA A 250 -1.01 -2.14 9.39
CA ALA A 250 0.21 -2.95 9.29
C ALA A 250 1.45 -2.15 9.71
N VAL A 251 1.65 -0.94 9.18
CA VAL A 251 2.76 -0.06 9.56
C VAL A 251 2.74 0.26 11.05
N ASN A 252 1.57 0.58 11.61
CA ASN A 252 1.45 0.87 13.04
C ASN A 252 1.85 -0.33 13.90
N VAL A 253 1.39 -1.54 13.55
CA VAL A 253 1.74 -2.76 14.29
C VAL A 253 3.22 -3.11 14.14
N ILE A 254 3.79 -3.00 12.94
CA ILE A 254 5.23 -3.20 12.70
C ILE A 254 6.05 -2.26 13.58
N ASN A 255 5.70 -0.97 13.55
CA ASN A 255 6.38 0.05 14.34
C ASN A 255 6.21 -0.14 15.83
N GLU A 256 5.05 -0.61 16.28
CA GLU A 256 4.78 -0.91 17.68
C GLU A 256 5.60 -2.12 18.16
N ILE A 257 5.62 -3.22 17.40
CA ILE A 257 6.44 -4.40 17.73
C ILE A 257 7.92 -4.02 17.82
N GLY A 258 8.43 -3.33 16.81
CA GLY A 258 9.83 -2.90 16.77
C GLY A 258 10.17 -1.94 17.91
N SER A 259 9.32 -0.95 18.19
CA SER A 259 9.58 0.02 19.27
C SER A 259 9.53 -0.64 20.64
N ASN A 260 8.52 -1.47 20.93
CA ASN A 260 8.39 -2.17 22.21
C ASN A 260 9.57 -3.12 22.45
N THR A 261 10.03 -3.81 21.41
CA THR A 261 11.20 -4.69 21.48
C THR A 261 12.46 -3.88 21.78
N GLN A 262 12.68 -2.76 21.06
CA GLN A 262 13.85 -1.92 21.27
C GLN A 262 13.88 -1.29 22.67
N GLU A 263 12.73 -0.82 23.16
CA GLU A 263 12.60 -0.28 24.52
C GLU A 263 12.89 -1.35 25.59
N PHE A 264 12.43 -2.59 25.36
CA PHE A 264 12.68 -3.69 26.29
C PHE A 264 14.14 -4.13 26.31
N ILE A 265 14.75 -4.34 25.14
CA ILE A 265 16.15 -4.78 25.03
C ILE A 265 17.10 -3.69 25.54
N ASN A 266 16.78 -2.41 25.28
CA ASN A 266 17.55 -1.23 25.72
C ASN A 266 19.05 -1.30 25.39
N ASP A 267 19.40 -2.07 24.36
CA ASP A 267 20.75 -2.20 23.81
C ASP A 267 20.69 -2.23 22.28
N THR A 268 21.14 -1.13 21.68
CA THR A 268 21.16 -0.94 20.23
C THR A 268 22.13 -1.86 19.49
N ALA A 269 23.11 -2.48 20.18
CA ALA A 269 24.00 -3.47 19.58
C ALA A 269 23.30 -4.83 19.40
N ILE A 270 22.31 -5.13 20.24
CA ILE A 270 21.52 -6.37 20.19
C ILE A 270 20.32 -6.21 19.27
N PHE A 271 19.64 -5.06 19.33
CA PHE A 271 18.46 -4.79 18.51
C PHE A 271 18.35 -3.31 18.16
N LYS A 272 18.38 -3.00 16.86
CA LYS A 272 18.12 -1.68 16.31
C LYS A 272 16.95 -1.76 15.35
N PHE A 273 15.93 -0.96 15.61
CA PHE A 273 14.75 -0.84 14.79
C PHE A 273 14.62 0.58 14.22
N GLU A 274 14.40 0.66 12.91
CA GLU A 274 14.08 1.91 12.23
C GLU A 274 12.62 1.88 11.83
N LYS A 275 11.89 2.96 12.12
CA LYS A 275 10.45 3.03 11.87
C LYS A 275 10.18 2.95 10.37
N VAL A 276 9.25 2.08 10.01
CA VAL A 276 8.75 1.94 8.65
C VAL A 276 7.84 3.13 8.32
N PRO A 277 8.11 3.89 7.25
CA PRO A 277 7.23 4.96 6.79
C PRO A 277 6.02 4.38 6.05
N PHE A 278 4.92 5.13 6.01
CA PHE A 278 3.72 4.78 5.25
C PHE A 278 3.75 5.50 3.89
N GLU A 279 4.00 4.75 2.81
CA GLU A 279 4.20 5.29 1.45
C GLU A 279 2.86 5.65 0.77
N SER A 280 1.78 4.95 1.13
CA SER A 280 0.41 5.19 0.65
C SER A 280 -0.13 6.62 0.84
N GLN A 281 0.49 7.45 1.68
CA GLN A 281 0.12 8.87 1.85
C GLN A 281 0.43 9.76 0.64
N GLU A 282 1.28 9.31 -0.29
CA GLU A 282 1.61 10.08 -1.49
C GLU A 282 0.71 9.74 -2.69
N ILE A 283 -0.13 8.70 -2.56
CA ILE A 283 -1.03 8.24 -3.62
C ILE A 283 -2.06 9.32 -3.91
N GLY A 284 -2.25 9.62 -5.19
CA GLY A 284 -3.14 10.67 -5.66
C GLY A 284 -2.48 12.05 -5.79
N LYS A 285 -1.23 12.23 -5.32
CA LYS A 285 -0.44 13.41 -5.66
C LYS A 285 0.08 13.30 -7.09
N ILE A 286 -0.06 14.38 -7.84
CA ILE A 286 0.38 14.46 -9.25
C ILE A 286 1.85 14.07 -9.40
N ALA A 287 2.75 14.59 -8.55
CA ALA A 287 4.17 14.29 -8.63
C ALA A 287 4.47 12.79 -8.46
N PHE A 288 3.77 12.12 -7.55
CA PHE A 288 3.90 10.68 -7.33
C PHE A 288 3.41 9.89 -8.55
N SER A 289 2.22 10.23 -9.07
CA SER A 289 1.66 9.56 -10.25
C SER A 289 2.56 9.69 -11.48
N PHE A 290 3.15 10.86 -11.74
CA PHE A 290 4.10 11.01 -12.83
C PHE A 290 5.39 10.23 -12.59
N LYS A 291 5.95 10.30 -11.37
CA LYS A 291 7.17 9.54 -11.02
C LYS A 291 6.94 8.05 -11.21
N SER A 292 5.90 7.49 -10.61
CA SER A 292 5.62 6.06 -10.69
C SER A 292 5.24 5.62 -12.10
N ALA A 293 4.48 6.44 -12.85
CA ALA A 293 4.12 6.10 -14.22
C ALA A 293 5.34 5.98 -15.13
N PHE A 294 6.21 6.99 -15.14
CA PHE A 294 7.31 7.03 -16.09
C PHE A 294 8.56 6.26 -15.64
N VAL A 295 8.69 5.94 -14.35
CA VAL A 295 9.80 5.13 -13.82
C VAL A 295 9.40 3.65 -13.75
N ASP A 296 8.26 3.34 -13.14
CA ASP A 296 7.90 1.95 -12.81
C ASP A 296 7.04 1.30 -13.91
N HIS A 297 6.22 2.09 -14.62
CA HIS A 297 5.24 1.57 -15.59
C HIS A 297 5.20 2.33 -16.93
N PRO A 298 6.34 2.44 -17.65
CA PRO A 298 6.46 3.34 -18.80
C PRO A 298 5.49 3.04 -19.96
N LEU A 299 5.16 1.76 -20.21
CA LEU A 299 4.19 1.40 -21.25
C LEU A 299 2.77 1.88 -20.91
N VAL A 300 2.35 1.75 -19.65
CA VAL A 300 1.05 2.24 -19.16
C VAL A 300 1.02 3.77 -19.20
N ALA A 301 2.13 4.42 -18.83
CA ALA A 301 2.27 5.88 -18.90
C ALA A 301 2.08 6.42 -20.33
N VAL A 302 2.68 5.77 -21.33
CA VAL A 302 2.51 6.15 -22.74
C VAL A 302 1.05 6.00 -23.18
N LEU A 303 0.40 4.88 -22.83
CA LEU A 303 -0.99 4.63 -23.19
C LEU A 303 -1.93 5.68 -22.56
N PHE A 304 -1.77 5.99 -21.28
CA PHE A 304 -2.57 7.01 -20.61
C PHE A 304 -2.24 8.43 -21.08
N THR A 305 -0.99 8.71 -21.46
CA THR A 305 -0.63 9.98 -22.09
C THR A 305 -1.40 10.18 -23.39
N ILE A 306 -1.44 9.16 -24.26
CA ILE A 306 -2.21 9.19 -25.51
C ILE A 306 -3.70 9.39 -25.22
N LEU A 307 -4.26 8.66 -24.24
CA LEU A 307 -5.67 8.77 -23.87
C LEU A 307 -6.02 10.17 -23.37
N CYS A 308 -5.22 10.74 -22.45
CA CYS A 308 -5.46 12.08 -21.90
C CYS A 308 -5.34 13.16 -22.98
N LEU A 309 -4.30 13.08 -23.83
CA LEU A 309 -4.17 13.99 -24.97
C LEU A 309 -5.34 13.84 -25.94
N PHE A 310 -5.83 12.62 -26.18
CA PHE A 310 -6.99 12.40 -27.03
C PHE A 310 -8.25 13.05 -26.45
N ILE A 311 -8.52 12.89 -25.15
CA ILE A 311 -9.66 13.52 -24.47
C ILE A 311 -9.62 15.05 -24.65
N ASP A 312 -8.45 15.66 -24.43
CA ASP A 312 -8.33 17.10 -24.52
C ASP A 312 -8.27 17.60 -25.98
N TRP A 313 -7.68 16.87 -26.92
CA TRP A 313 -7.40 17.39 -28.27
C TRP A 313 -8.29 16.86 -29.39
N ALA A 314 -9.07 15.80 -29.18
CA ALA A 314 -9.84 15.13 -30.26
C ALA A 314 -10.68 16.12 -31.08
N VAL A 315 -11.42 17.01 -30.41
CA VAL A 315 -12.30 17.96 -31.11
C VAL A 315 -11.52 19.06 -31.82
N VAL A 316 -10.49 19.62 -31.17
CA VAL A 316 -9.62 20.65 -31.79
C VAL A 316 -8.92 20.07 -33.03
N LEU A 317 -8.36 18.86 -32.93
CA LEU A 317 -7.72 18.19 -34.06
C LEU A 317 -8.72 17.92 -35.19
N SER A 318 -9.93 17.47 -34.87
CA SER A 318 -10.98 17.26 -35.88
C SER A 318 -11.29 18.57 -36.62
N LEU A 319 -11.39 19.70 -35.91
CA LEU A 319 -11.63 21.01 -36.51
C LEU A 319 -10.49 21.43 -37.43
N LEU A 320 -9.24 21.18 -37.03
CA LEU A 320 -8.07 21.49 -37.84
C LEU A 320 -7.99 20.63 -39.10
N VAL A 321 -8.33 19.34 -39.02
CA VAL A 321 -8.26 18.41 -40.16
C VAL A 321 -9.40 18.66 -41.15
N PHE A 322 -10.66 18.74 -40.67
CA PHE A 322 -11.81 18.85 -41.55
C PHE A 322 -11.98 20.23 -42.18
N PHE A 323 -11.55 21.30 -41.50
CA PHE A 323 -11.74 22.68 -41.97
C PHE A 323 -10.43 23.37 -42.38
N GLY A 324 -9.32 22.64 -42.45
CA GLY A 324 -7.99 23.24 -42.52
C GLY A 324 -7.30 23.43 -43.84
N ARG A 325 -7.98 23.19 -44.96
CA ARG A 325 -7.37 23.41 -46.28
C ARG A 325 -7.53 24.88 -46.69
N ASN A 326 -6.40 25.56 -46.91
CA ASN A 326 -6.22 26.91 -47.51
C ASN A 326 -6.26 28.11 -46.55
N GLU A 327 -5.27 28.25 -45.65
CA GLU A 327 -5.00 29.54 -44.99
C GLU A 327 -4.50 30.57 -46.01
N LYS A 328 -5.01 31.81 -45.93
CA LYS A 328 -4.36 32.96 -46.57
C LYS A 328 -3.46 33.59 -45.52
N GLU A 329 -2.18 33.77 -45.84
CA GLU A 329 -1.25 34.48 -44.97
C GLU A 329 -1.81 35.87 -44.59
N PRO A 330 -1.57 36.34 -43.35
CA PRO A 330 -2.00 37.66 -42.93
C PRO A 330 -1.38 38.69 -43.89
N THR A 331 -2.23 39.42 -44.60
CA THR A 331 -1.80 40.49 -45.50
C THR A 331 -1.08 41.52 -44.65
N GLN A 332 0.23 41.68 -44.87
CA GLN A 332 1.00 42.74 -44.22
C GLN A 332 0.28 44.06 -44.44
N VAL A 333 -0.12 44.71 -43.35
CA VAL A 333 -0.67 46.07 -43.40
C VAL A 333 0.49 46.97 -43.80
N ILE A 334 0.59 47.28 -45.09
CA ILE A 334 1.49 48.31 -45.58
C ILE A 334 0.96 49.61 -44.99
N HIS A 335 1.63 50.12 -43.95
CA HIS A 335 1.45 51.50 -43.53
C HIS A 335 1.89 52.39 -44.69
N SER A 336 0.94 52.83 -45.52
CA SER A 336 1.15 53.96 -46.39
C SER A 336 1.22 55.21 -45.51
N GLY A 337 2.41 55.46 -44.96
CA GLY A 337 2.75 56.74 -44.40
C GLY A 337 2.57 57.81 -45.48
N ARG A 338 1.47 58.55 -45.41
CA ARG A 338 1.40 59.89 -45.97
C ARG A 338 2.36 60.75 -45.14
N SER A 339 3.55 60.99 -45.66
CA SER A 339 4.27 62.23 -45.35
C SER A 339 3.71 63.31 -46.27
N MET A 340 3.23 64.40 -45.67
CA MET A 340 3.00 65.68 -46.34
C MET A 340 4.29 66.21 -46.94
#